data_AF-A0A836SME6-F1
#
_entry.id   AF-A0A836SME6-F1
#
_cell.length_a   1.000
_cell.length_b   1.000
_cell.length_c   1.000
_cell.angle_alpha   90.00
_cell.angle_beta   90.00
_cell.angle_gamma   90.00
#
_symmetry.space_group_name_H-M   'P 1'
#
loop_
_entity.id
_entity.type
_entity.pdbx_description
1 polymer ?
#
loop_
_entity_poly.entity_id
_entity_poly.type
_entity_poly.pdbx_seq_one_letter_code
_entity_poly.pdbx_strand_id
1 'polypeptide(L)'
;MVRKIIIGLFLNIVAFLSTAQQYPQFSQRMLDEIVFNPAIIGTKSIDRIMLHHRSQWVGFDGAPMTQIISYDGYFMDNMGLGGFLMNDITGPTRRLSFNLGYAYQLKFEKVTLSIGLMGTVIQYGIDGNRVTLHESLDPSIYEGVSDRTWKPDVSLGTYIYNDDFFAGIAVIQLFTSRVHLFKNESFEAVIPLIQHFYLTSGYKFHLDEEFDL
;
A
#
# COMPACT_ATOMS: atom_id res chain seq x y z
N MET A 1 31.37 0.83 23.61
CA MET A 1 31.95 0.18 22.42
C MET A 1 31.09 -1.00 21.95
N VAL A 2 30.76 -1.95 22.82
CA VAL A 2 29.94 -3.15 22.54
C VAL A 2 28.58 -2.83 21.88
N ARG A 3 27.85 -1.81 22.36
CA ARG A 3 26.55 -1.40 21.79
C ARG A 3 26.64 -0.94 20.32
N LYS A 4 27.76 -0.30 19.93
CA LYS A 4 27.98 0.12 18.53
C LYS A 4 28.30 -1.07 17.62
N ILE A 5 29.00 -2.08 18.14
CA ILE A 5 29.34 -3.31 17.42
C ILE A 5 28.08 -4.15 17.17
N ILE A 6 27.19 -4.27 18.17
CA ILE A 6 25.92 -4.99 18.04
C ILE A 6 25.02 -4.34 16.97
N ILE A 7 24.93 -3.01 16.95
CA ILE A 7 24.16 -2.28 15.94
C ILE A 7 24.76 -2.50 14.53
N GLY A 8 26.09 -2.46 14.40
CA GLY A 8 26.77 -2.70 13.13
C GLY A 8 26.58 -4.13 12.59
N LEU A 9 26.59 -5.13 13.47
CA LEU A 9 26.32 -6.53 13.11
C LEU A 9 24.87 -6.75 12.69
N PHE A 10 23.92 -6.14 13.40
CA PHE A 10 22.49 -6.21 13.06
C PHE A 10 22.22 -5.60 11.68
N LEU A 11 22.80 -4.43 11.38
CA LEU A 11 22.63 -3.77 10.07
C LEU A 11 23.22 -4.60 8.91
N ASN A 12 24.33 -5.31 9.13
CA ASN A 12 24.91 -6.19 8.11
C ASN A 12 24.03 -7.40 7.79
N ILE A 13 23.43 -8.03 8.81
CA ILE A 13 22.56 -9.20 8.61
C ILE A 13 21.31 -8.82 7.80
N VAL A 14 20.74 -7.65 8.04
CA VAL A 14 19.56 -7.15 7.29
C VAL A 14 19.89 -6.92 5.81
N ALA A 15 21.10 -6.47 5.48
CA ALA A 15 21.53 -6.21 4.11
C ALA A 15 21.64 -7.49 3.26
N PHE A 16 22.01 -8.64 3.85
CA PHE A 16 22.13 -9.91 3.13
C PHE A 16 20.79 -10.62 2.87
N LEU A 17 19.70 -10.15 3.47
CA LEU A 17 18.36 -10.77 3.36
C LEU A 17 17.41 -10.05 2.39
N SER A 18 17.84 -8.96 1.74
CA SER A 18 16.95 -8.21 0.85
C SER A 18 16.69 -8.95 -0.46
N THR A 19 15.43 -9.36 -0.69
CA THR A 19 14.92 -9.83 -1.98
C THR A 19 14.19 -8.69 -2.70
N ALA A 20 14.14 -8.72 -4.04
CA ALA A 20 13.49 -7.67 -4.83
C ALA A 20 11.98 -7.59 -4.56
N GLN A 21 11.45 -6.39 -4.32
CA GLN A 21 10.03 -6.15 -4.01
C GLN A 21 9.22 -5.86 -5.27
N GLN A 22 7.99 -6.42 -5.35
CA GLN A 22 7.11 -6.34 -6.52
C GLN A 22 6.18 -5.11 -6.52
N TYR A 23 5.98 -4.44 -5.37
CA TYR A 23 5.16 -3.24 -5.30
C TYR A 23 5.95 -1.99 -5.69
N PRO A 24 5.37 -1.04 -6.46
CA PRO A 24 6.01 0.25 -6.67
C PRO A 24 6.24 0.94 -5.32
N GLN A 25 7.51 1.21 -4.99
CA GLN A 25 7.86 2.06 -3.86
C GLN A 25 7.47 3.50 -4.20
N PHE A 26 6.62 4.08 -3.35
CA PHE A 26 6.27 5.48 -3.44
C PHE A 26 7.27 6.31 -2.62
N SER A 27 7.96 7.23 -3.28
CA SER A 27 8.75 8.28 -2.63
C SER A 27 7.88 9.22 -1.79
N GLN A 28 6.56 9.19 -2.01
CA GLN A 28 5.55 10.04 -1.39
C GLN A 28 4.73 9.34 -0.30
N ARG A 29 5.25 8.27 0.33
CA ARG A 29 4.59 7.58 1.46
C ARG A 29 4.12 8.53 2.56
N MET A 30 4.88 9.61 2.78
CA MET A 30 4.56 10.63 3.79
C MET A 30 3.28 11.41 3.49
N LEU A 31 2.83 11.44 2.24
CA LEU A 31 1.65 12.19 1.85
C LEU A 31 0.37 11.41 2.16
N ASP A 32 0.34 10.09 1.95
CA ASP A 32 -0.84 9.26 2.20
C ASP A 32 -0.51 8.00 3.00
N GLU A 33 -0.49 8.15 4.32
CA GLU A 33 -0.04 7.12 5.26
C GLU A 33 -1.05 5.96 5.38
N ILE A 34 -2.35 6.24 5.19
CA ILE A 34 -3.43 5.25 5.37
C ILE A 34 -3.44 4.17 4.28
N VAL A 35 -2.82 4.46 3.12
CA VAL A 35 -2.60 3.48 2.04
C VAL A 35 -1.67 2.35 2.47
N PHE A 36 -0.77 2.62 3.43
CA PHE A 36 0.24 1.67 3.89
C PHE A 36 -0.06 1.10 5.27
N ASN A 37 -0.79 1.82 6.12
CA ASN A 37 -1.21 1.34 7.42
C ASN A 37 -2.61 1.86 7.78
N PRO A 38 -3.64 1.00 7.81
CA PRO A 38 -5.01 1.43 8.14
C PRO A 38 -5.14 1.90 9.59
N ALA A 39 -4.20 1.59 10.49
CA ALA A 39 -4.21 2.10 11.87
C ALA A 39 -3.83 3.58 11.99
N ILE A 40 -3.46 4.24 10.90
CA ILE A 40 -3.15 5.68 10.90
C ILE A 40 -4.42 6.53 10.70
N ILE A 41 -5.54 5.91 10.29
CA ILE A 41 -6.82 6.60 10.05
C ILE A 41 -7.28 7.34 11.32
N GLY A 42 -7.54 8.64 11.18
CA GLY A 42 -8.05 9.48 12.28
C GLY A 42 -7.03 9.74 13.39
N THR A 43 -5.74 9.42 13.20
CA THR A 43 -4.67 9.75 14.15
C THR A 43 -4.26 11.21 14.08
N LYS A 44 -4.57 11.89 12.96
CA LYS A 44 -4.40 13.34 12.83
C LYS A 44 -5.61 14.04 13.45
N SER A 45 -5.38 15.24 14.00
CA SER A 45 -6.42 16.05 14.62
C SER A 45 -7.39 16.72 13.64
N ILE A 46 -7.17 16.55 12.33
CA ILE A 46 -7.98 17.14 11.27
C ILE A 46 -8.46 16.03 10.33
N ASP A 47 -9.68 16.20 9.84
CA ASP A 47 -10.18 15.47 8.69
C ASP A 47 -9.43 15.92 7.44
N ARG A 48 -9.00 14.95 6.63
CA ARG A 48 -8.14 15.20 5.49
C ARG A 48 -8.67 14.50 4.26
N ILE A 49 -8.78 15.26 3.17
CA ILE A 49 -9.05 14.74 1.83
C ILE A 49 -7.80 15.00 1.00
N MET A 50 -7.30 14.00 0.29
CA MET A 50 -6.12 14.15 -0.56
C MET A 50 -6.38 13.58 -1.95
N LEU A 51 -5.77 14.25 -2.93
CA LEU A 51 -5.77 13.83 -4.32
C LEU A 51 -4.31 13.73 -4.77
N HIS A 52 -3.94 12.54 -5.23
CA HIS A 52 -2.61 12.25 -5.74
C HIS A 52 -2.72 11.83 -7.21
N HIS A 53 -1.88 12.44 -8.04
CA HIS A 53 -1.66 12.01 -9.41
C HIS A 53 -0.16 11.84 -9.63
N ARG A 54 0.24 10.66 -10.08
CA ARG A 54 1.62 10.33 -10.40
C ARG A 54 1.68 9.75 -11.80
N SER A 55 2.44 10.42 -12.67
CA SER A 55 2.85 9.89 -13.96
C SER A 55 4.35 9.62 -13.92
N GLN A 56 4.76 8.40 -14.25
CA GLN A 56 6.16 7.99 -14.27
C GLN A 56 6.60 7.73 -15.71
N TRP A 57 7.89 7.90 -16.00
CA TRP A 57 8.44 7.57 -17.33
C TRP A 57 7.65 8.24 -18.47
N VAL A 58 7.30 9.51 -18.28
CA VAL A 58 6.49 10.26 -19.23
C VAL A 58 7.20 10.31 -20.59
N GLY A 59 6.46 10.00 -21.65
CA GLY A 59 6.99 9.94 -23.02
C GLY A 59 7.19 8.52 -23.55
N PHE A 60 7.10 7.49 -22.72
CA PHE A 60 7.05 6.09 -23.15
C PHE A 60 5.59 5.63 -23.28
N ASP A 61 5.29 4.82 -24.31
CA ASP A 61 3.97 4.20 -24.42
C ASP A 61 3.76 3.17 -23.30
N GLY A 62 2.57 3.13 -22.73
CA GLY A 62 2.25 2.29 -21.58
C GLY A 62 2.88 2.74 -20.25
N ALA A 63 3.43 3.96 -20.20
CA ALA A 63 4.01 4.55 -18.99
C ALA A 63 3.07 4.44 -17.76
N PRO A 64 3.59 4.06 -16.57
CA PRO A 64 2.78 3.92 -15.37
C PRO A 64 2.13 5.23 -14.94
N MET A 65 0.84 5.16 -14.64
CA MET A 65 0.04 6.28 -14.16
C MET A 65 -0.84 5.82 -12.99
N THR A 66 -0.67 6.47 -11.84
CA THR A 66 -1.42 6.18 -10.62
C THR A 66 -2.20 7.42 -10.17
N GLN A 67 -3.45 7.21 -9.80
CA GLN A 67 -4.32 8.23 -9.23
C GLN A 67 -4.91 7.69 -7.93
N ILE A 68 -4.88 8.51 -6.87
CA ILE A 68 -5.46 8.17 -5.57
C ILE A 68 -6.29 9.35 -5.11
N ILE A 69 -7.51 9.08 -4.65
CA ILE A 69 -8.28 10.00 -3.83
C ILE A 69 -8.56 9.33 -2.50
N SER A 70 -8.19 9.99 -1.41
CA SER A 70 -8.28 9.46 -0.07
C SER A 70 -8.99 10.42 0.86
N TYR A 71 -9.62 9.86 1.88
CA TYR A 71 -10.19 10.57 3.01
C TYR A 71 -9.81 9.82 4.29
N ASP A 72 -9.37 10.55 5.30
CA ASP A 72 -9.19 10.03 6.64
C ASP A 72 -9.62 11.08 7.66
N GLY A 73 -10.37 10.66 8.66
CA GLY A 73 -10.96 11.57 9.63
C GLY A 73 -11.35 10.90 10.93
N TYR A 74 -11.60 11.74 11.92
CA TYR A 74 -12.06 11.31 13.23
C TYR A 74 -13.58 11.26 13.25
N PHE A 75 -14.14 10.11 13.59
CA PHE A 75 -15.60 9.92 13.59
C PHE A 75 -16.21 10.00 14.99
N MET A 76 -15.55 9.45 16.01
CA MET A 76 -15.98 9.48 17.43
C MET A 76 -14.76 9.42 18.35
N ASP A 77 -14.97 9.56 19.67
CA ASP A 77 -13.95 9.76 20.72
C ASP A 77 -12.69 8.87 20.69
N ASN A 78 -12.73 7.72 20.02
CA ASN A 78 -11.59 6.82 19.83
C ASN A 78 -11.67 6.08 18.49
N MET A 79 -12.39 6.62 17.51
CA MET A 79 -12.75 5.92 16.28
C MET A 79 -12.42 6.79 15.06
N GLY A 80 -11.61 6.25 14.16
CA GLY A 80 -11.31 6.84 12.85
C GLY A 80 -12.04 6.09 11.74
N LEU A 81 -12.55 6.83 10.77
CA LEU A 81 -13.07 6.29 9.52
C LEU A 81 -12.32 6.93 8.36
N GLY A 82 -12.07 6.14 7.33
CA GLY A 82 -11.33 6.60 6.17
C GLY A 82 -11.37 5.59 5.05
N GLY A 83 -10.78 5.94 3.93
CA GLY A 83 -10.77 5.09 2.76
C GLY A 83 -10.16 5.80 1.58
N PHE A 84 -9.91 5.03 0.53
CA PHE A 84 -9.36 5.58 -0.69
C PHE A 84 -9.77 4.78 -1.93
N LEU A 85 -9.91 5.50 -3.02
CA LEU A 85 -10.00 4.97 -4.36
C LEU A 85 -8.64 5.09 -5.01
N MET A 86 -8.16 4.01 -5.61
CA MET A 86 -6.91 4.01 -6.37
C MET A 86 -7.16 3.45 -7.77
N ASN A 87 -6.73 4.18 -8.78
CA ASN A 87 -6.71 3.77 -10.17
C ASN A 87 -5.26 3.76 -10.64
N ASP A 88 -4.72 2.57 -10.90
CA ASP A 88 -3.37 2.34 -11.36
C ASP A 88 -3.39 1.71 -12.75
N ILE A 89 -2.69 2.33 -13.70
CA ILE A 89 -2.56 1.86 -15.07
C ILE A 89 -1.07 1.66 -15.34
N THR A 90 -0.69 0.45 -15.70
CA THR A 90 0.69 0.09 -16.02
C THR A 90 0.69 -0.77 -17.27
N GLY A 91 1.10 -0.20 -18.41
CA GLY A 91 1.07 -0.86 -19.72
C GLY A 91 -0.33 -1.37 -20.09
N PRO A 92 -0.49 -2.66 -20.44
CA PRO A 92 -1.79 -3.27 -20.76
C PRO A 92 -2.64 -3.58 -19.52
N THR A 93 -2.10 -3.41 -18.31
CA THR A 93 -2.78 -3.78 -17.07
C THR A 93 -3.40 -2.55 -16.40
N ARG A 94 -4.57 -2.75 -15.81
CA ARG A 94 -5.26 -1.75 -15.01
C ARG A 94 -5.75 -2.35 -13.71
N ARG A 95 -5.48 -1.66 -12.61
CA ARG A 95 -5.95 -2.01 -11.27
C ARG A 95 -6.77 -0.86 -10.69
N LEU A 96 -8.03 -1.12 -10.43
CA LEU A 96 -8.92 -0.21 -9.69
C LEU A 96 -9.20 -0.83 -8.32
N SER A 97 -8.99 -0.08 -7.24
CA SER A 97 -9.32 -0.55 -5.89
C SER A 97 -10.19 0.43 -5.14
N PHE A 98 -11.23 -0.09 -4.49
CA PHE A 98 -12.02 0.59 -3.47
C PHE A 98 -11.60 0.08 -2.09
N ASN A 99 -11.18 0.98 -1.21
CA ASN A 99 -10.65 0.65 0.10
C ASN A 99 -11.43 1.44 1.16
N LEU A 100 -11.97 0.74 2.15
CA LEU A 100 -12.69 1.35 3.27
C LEU A 100 -12.10 0.85 4.58
N GLY A 101 -11.70 1.77 5.44
CA GLY A 101 -10.95 1.51 6.65
C GLY A 101 -11.60 2.07 7.90
N TYR A 102 -11.35 1.38 9.00
CA TYR A 102 -11.76 1.76 10.33
C TYR A 102 -10.58 1.56 11.28
N ALA A 103 -10.34 2.53 12.17
CA ALA A 103 -9.32 2.45 13.19
C ALA A 103 -9.88 2.76 14.57
N TYR A 104 -9.45 2.02 15.57
CA TYR A 104 -9.77 2.25 16.96
C TYR A 104 -8.53 2.69 17.73
N GLN A 105 -8.66 3.69 18.60
CA GLN A 105 -7.56 4.33 19.31
C GLN A 105 -7.70 4.12 20.82
N LEU A 106 -6.77 3.36 21.38
CA LEU A 106 -6.62 3.15 22.82
C LEU A 106 -5.69 4.23 23.37
N LYS A 107 -6.28 5.23 24.03
CA LYS A 107 -5.55 6.33 24.66
C LYS A 107 -5.06 5.92 26.05
N PHE A 108 -3.75 5.92 26.25
CA PHE A 108 -3.09 5.78 27.56
C PHE A 108 -2.52 7.14 27.99
N GLU A 109 -2.04 7.27 29.23
CA GLU A 109 -1.58 8.55 29.79
C GLU A 109 -0.49 9.25 28.96
N LYS A 110 0.41 8.50 28.30
CA LYS A 110 1.57 9.05 27.58
C LYS A 110 1.66 8.65 26.12
N VAL A 111 0.77 7.77 25.67
CA VAL A 111 0.86 7.14 24.35
C VAL A 111 -0.51 6.68 23.90
N THR A 112 -0.75 6.71 22.60
CA THR A 112 -1.97 6.15 21.99
C THR A 112 -1.60 4.96 21.12
N LEU A 113 -2.30 3.85 21.32
CA LEU A 113 -2.21 2.68 20.45
C LEU A 113 -3.44 2.65 19.54
N SER A 114 -3.23 2.73 18.25
CA SER A 114 -4.27 2.54 17.24
C SER A 114 -4.18 1.16 16.59
N ILE A 115 -5.34 0.55 16.35
CA ILE A 115 -5.51 -0.70 15.65
C ILE A 115 -6.47 -0.44 14.50
N GLY A 116 -6.05 -0.78 13.28
CA GLY A 116 -6.81 -0.49 12.07
C GLY A 116 -7.08 -1.74 11.24
N LEU A 117 -8.23 -1.74 10.57
CA LEU A 117 -8.63 -2.72 9.59
C LEU A 117 -9.15 -2.01 8.34
N MET A 118 -8.94 -2.61 7.18
CA MET A 118 -9.41 -2.05 5.92
C MET A 118 -9.89 -3.14 4.99
N GLY A 119 -11.15 -3.07 4.60
CA GLY A 119 -11.74 -3.90 3.56
C GLY A 119 -11.41 -3.32 2.19
N THR A 120 -10.99 -4.18 1.27
CA THR A 120 -10.57 -3.79 -0.08
C THR A 120 -11.32 -4.61 -1.12
N VAL A 121 -11.77 -3.97 -2.19
CA VAL A 121 -12.26 -4.64 -3.39
C VAL A 121 -11.42 -4.16 -4.56
N ILE A 122 -10.74 -5.09 -5.23
CA ILE A 122 -9.84 -4.83 -6.35
C ILE A 122 -10.48 -5.37 -7.62
N GLN A 123 -10.63 -4.52 -8.63
CA GLN A 123 -10.79 -4.94 -10.01
C GLN A 123 -9.43 -4.95 -10.69
N TYR A 124 -8.99 -6.12 -11.12
CA TYR A 124 -7.81 -6.28 -11.95
C TYR A 124 -8.25 -6.56 -13.38
N GLY A 125 -7.71 -5.82 -14.35
CA GLY A 125 -8.00 -6.01 -15.76
C GLY A 125 -6.74 -5.98 -16.62
N ILE A 126 -6.80 -6.71 -17.72
CA ILE A 126 -5.78 -6.71 -18.78
C ILE A 126 -6.44 -6.40 -20.12
N ASP A 127 -5.81 -5.55 -20.93
CA ASP A 127 -6.19 -5.27 -22.30
C ASP A 127 -5.27 -6.01 -23.26
N GLY A 128 -5.75 -7.15 -23.79
CA GLY A 128 -5.01 -7.99 -24.72
C GLY A 128 -4.67 -7.30 -26.05
N ASN A 129 -5.34 -6.20 -26.43
CA ASN A 129 -5.01 -5.47 -27.66
C ASN A 129 -3.74 -4.61 -27.52
N ARG A 130 -3.29 -4.40 -26.28
CA ARG A 130 -2.08 -3.64 -25.96
C ARG A 130 -0.90 -4.54 -25.60
N VAL A 131 -1.05 -5.86 -25.75
CA VAL A 131 -0.01 -6.84 -25.49
C VAL A 131 0.67 -7.18 -26.82
N THR A 132 1.90 -6.73 -27.02
CA THR A 132 2.75 -7.26 -28.08
C THR A 132 3.47 -8.50 -27.56
N LEU A 133 3.04 -9.68 -28.01
CA LEU A 133 3.69 -10.93 -27.65
C LEU A 133 4.99 -11.08 -28.44
N HIS A 134 6.05 -11.58 -27.80
CA HIS A 134 7.30 -11.91 -28.50
C HIS A 134 7.12 -13.13 -29.40
N GLU A 135 6.23 -14.06 -29.00
CA GLU A 135 5.75 -15.17 -29.82
C GLU A 135 4.23 -15.04 -30.01
N SER A 136 3.76 -15.00 -31.26
CA SER A 136 2.35 -14.81 -31.62
C SER A 136 1.40 -15.95 -31.17
N LEU A 137 1.91 -16.94 -30.44
CA LEU A 137 1.23 -18.16 -29.98
C LEU A 137 1.65 -18.52 -28.54
N ASP A 138 2.04 -17.54 -27.69
CA ASP A 138 2.29 -17.81 -26.27
C ASP A 138 0.99 -18.29 -25.59
N PRO A 139 0.94 -19.53 -25.07
CA PRO A 139 -0.27 -20.11 -24.47
C PRO A 139 -0.70 -19.42 -23.16
N SER A 140 0.11 -18.51 -22.62
CA SER A 140 -0.15 -17.84 -21.34
C SER A 140 -0.99 -16.57 -21.48
N ILE A 141 -1.02 -15.95 -22.67
CA ILE A 141 -1.72 -14.69 -22.95
C ILE A 141 -2.23 -14.70 -24.39
N TYR A 142 -3.54 -14.53 -24.58
CA TYR A 142 -4.12 -14.34 -25.92
C TYR A 142 -4.08 -12.86 -26.33
N GLU A 143 -3.45 -12.59 -27.47
CA GLU A 143 -3.51 -11.29 -28.13
C GLU A 143 -4.97 -10.93 -28.45
N GLY A 144 -5.41 -9.73 -28.08
CA GLY A 144 -6.77 -9.23 -28.31
C GLY A 144 -7.84 -9.61 -27.28
N VAL A 145 -7.58 -10.55 -26.36
CA VAL A 145 -8.56 -10.93 -25.32
C VAL A 145 -8.37 -10.08 -24.07
N SER A 146 -9.41 -9.33 -23.70
CA SER A 146 -9.44 -8.54 -22.47
C SER A 146 -10.24 -9.26 -21.39
N ASP A 147 -9.72 -9.30 -20.17
CA ASP A 147 -10.41 -9.90 -19.03
C ASP A 147 -10.35 -8.99 -17.80
N ARG A 148 -11.36 -9.13 -16.92
CA ARG A 148 -11.48 -8.41 -15.66
C ARG A 148 -11.94 -9.33 -14.56
N THR A 149 -11.24 -9.32 -13.44
CA THR A 149 -11.60 -10.10 -12.26
C THR A 149 -11.68 -9.23 -11.02
N TRP A 150 -12.63 -9.56 -10.15
CA TRP A 150 -12.86 -8.87 -8.89
C TRP A 150 -12.34 -9.72 -7.73
N LYS A 151 -11.57 -9.10 -6.83
CA LYS A 151 -10.99 -9.77 -5.67
C LYS A 151 -11.25 -8.95 -4.40
N PRO A 152 -11.94 -9.53 -3.41
CA PRO A 152 -11.97 -8.96 -2.07
C PRO A 152 -10.63 -9.20 -1.38
N ASP A 153 -10.21 -8.25 -0.55
CA ASP A 153 -9.04 -8.35 0.30
C ASP A 153 -9.25 -7.60 1.62
N VAL A 154 -8.39 -7.85 2.60
CA VAL A 154 -8.39 -7.20 3.90
C VAL A 154 -6.97 -6.78 4.24
N SER A 155 -6.82 -5.61 4.84
CA SER A 155 -5.55 -5.13 5.39
C SER A 155 -5.70 -4.85 6.89
N LEU A 156 -4.63 -5.08 7.64
CA LEU A 156 -4.60 -4.89 9.09
C LEU A 156 -3.36 -4.09 9.48
N GLY A 157 -3.46 -3.31 10.54
CA GLY A 157 -2.31 -2.59 11.07
C GLY A 157 -2.43 -2.22 12.53
N THR A 158 -1.29 -1.90 13.11
CA THR A 158 -1.15 -1.29 14.43
C THR A 158 -0.24 -0.08 14.34
N TYR A 159 -0.50 0.92 15.16
CA TYR A 159 0.24 2.17 15.18
C TYR A 159 0.25 2.75 16.59
N ILE A 160 1.41 2.82 17.21
CA ILE A 160 1.62 3.43 18.52
C ILE A 160 2.31 4.78 18.33
N TYR A 161 1.77 5.82 18.96
CA TYR A 161 2.29 7.17 18.77
C TYR A 161 2.06 8.07 19.99
N ASN A 162 2.93 9.07 20.13
CA ASN A 162 2.76 10.24 20.98
C ASN A 162 3.34 11.47 20.24
N ASP A 163 3.53 12.58 20.93
CA ASP A 163 4.05 13.81 20.31
C ASP A 163 5.50 13.67 19.79
N ASP A 164 6.30 12.85 20.47
CA ASP A 164 7.73 12.66 20.22
C ASP A 164 8.02 11.52 19.22
N PHE A 165 7.25 10.44 19.22
CA PHE A 165 7.59 9.23 18.48
C PHE A 165 6.37 8.53 17.92
N PHE A 166 6.64 7.74 16.89
CA PHE A 166 5.66 6.81 16.36
C PHE A 166 6.32 5.52 15.90
N ALA A 167 5.57 4.43 15.98
CA ALA A 167 5.93 3.14 15.40
C ALA A 167 4.68 2.39 14.98
N GLY A 168 4.76 1.58 13.94
CA GLY A 168 3.63 0.79 13.47
C GLY A 168 4.04 -0.32 12.54
N ILE A 169 3.22 -1.36 12.52
CA ILE A 169 3.33 -2.46 11.58
C ILE A 169 2.01 -2.63 10.85
N ALA A 170 2.06 -3.02 9.59
CA ALA A 170 0.87 -3.29 8.81
C ALA A 170 1.10 -4.45 7.84
N VAL A 171 0.02 -5.17 7.57
CA VAL A 171 -0.05 -6.20 6.53
C VAL A 171 -1.12 -5.77 5.55
N ILE A 172 -0.70 -5.50 4.32
CA ILE A 172 -1.57 -5.09 3.22
C ILE A 172 -1.79 -6.29 2.30
N GLN A 173 -3.03 -6.46 1.85
CA GLN A 173 -3.47 -7.59 1.02
C GLN A 173 -3.30 -8.97 1.68
N LEU A 174 -3.98 -9.18 2.81
CA LEU A 174 -3.88 -10.39 3.63
C LEU A 174 -4.27 -11.66 2.88
N PHE A 175 -5.20 -11.61 1.92
CA PHE A 175 -5.77 -12.84 1.35
C PHE A 175 -4.94 -13.51 0.25
N THR A 176 -3.77 -12.97 -0.11
CA THR A 176 -2.87 -13.55 -1.14
C THR A 176 -3.63 -14.09 -2.36
N SER A 177 -4.69 -13.38 -2.77
CA SER A 177 -5.67 -13.93 -3.68
C SER A 177 -5.04 -14.17 -5.05
N ARG A 178 -5.24 -15.35 -5.62
CA ARG A 178 -4.81 -15.64 -6.98
C ARG A 178 -5.81 -15.03 -7.98
N VAL A 179 -5.33 -14.10 -8.79
CA VAL A 179 -6.07 -13.51 -9.92
C VAL A 179 -6.02 -14.53 -11.03
N HIS A 180 -7.19 -15.08 -11.37
CA HIS A 180 -7.37 -16.00 -12.47
C HIS A 180 -7.97 -15.20 -13.63
N LEU A 181 -7.26 -15.17 -14.74
CA LEU A 181 -7.71 -14.55 -15.99
C LEU A 181 -7.95 -15.65 -17.04
N PHE A 182 -8.86 -15.39 -17.97
CA PHE A 182 -9.24 -16.25 -19.08
C PHE A 182 -9.93 -17.57 -18.67
N LYS A 183 -10.76 -17.52 -17.61
CA LYS A 183 -11.40 -18.69 -16.96
C LYS A 183 -12.24 -19.62 -17.89
N ASN A 184 -12.56 -19.19 -19.11
CA ASN A 184 -13.35 -19.94 -20.10
C ASN A 184 -12.55 -20.33 -21.37
N GLU A 185 -11.26 -20.03 -21.44
CA GLU A 185 -10.39 -20.46 -22.53
C GLU A 185 -9.54 -21.66 -22.09
N SER A 186 -8.88 -22.37 -23.01
CA SER A 186 -8.10 -23.58 -22.70
C SER A 186 -6.87 -23.36 -21.79
N PHE A 187 -6.70 -22.14 -21.26
CA PHE A 187 -5.53 -21.67 -20.53
C PHE A 187 -5.94 -20.76 -19.38
N GLU A 188 -5.25 -20.88 -18.25
CA GLU A 188 -5.52 -20.11 -17.03
C GLU A 188 -4.26 -19.33 -16.63
N ALA A 189 -4.30 -18.01 -16.78
CA ALA A 189 -3.23 -17.14 -16.29
C ALA A 189 -3.47 -16.83 -14.81
N VAL A 190 -2.52 -17.23 -13.95
CA VAL A 190 -2.62 -17.07 -12.49
C VAL A 190 -1.60 -16.04 -12.01
N ILE A 191 -2.08 -14.85 -11.64
CA ILE A 191 -1.26 -13.79 -11.04
C ILE A 191 -1.48 -13.80 -9.52
N PRO A 192 -0.50 -14.18 -8.70
CA PRO A 192 -0.64 -14.10 -7.25
C PRO A 192 -0.60 -12.63 -6.79
N LEU A 193 -1.62 -12.20 -6.05
CA LEU A 193 -1.50 -11.01 -5.22
C LEU A 193 -0.64 -11.40 -4.01
N ILE A 194 0.50 -10.77 -3.79
CA ILE A 194 1.37 -11.08 -2.65
C ILE A 194 1.05 -10.18 -1.46
N GLN A 195 1.27 -10.71 -0.25
CA GLN A 195 1.17 -9.95 1.00
C GLN A 195 2.33 -8.96 1.11
N HIS A 196 2.04 -7.76 1.61
CA HIS A 196 3.05 -6.74 1.87
C HIS A 196 3.09 -6.39 3.36
N PHE A 197 4.26 -6.60 3.96
CA PHE A 197 4.51 -6.24 5.35
C PHE A 197 5.22 -4.90 5.41
N TYR A 198 4.64 -3.96 6.15
CA TYR A 198 5.21 -2.64 6.38
C TYR A 198 5.62 -2.49 7.84
N LEU A 199 6.81 -1.95 8.06
CA LEU A 199 7.29 -1.46 9.34
C LEU A 199 7.57 0.04 9.18
N THR A 200 7.02 0.83 10.07
CA THR A 200 7.18 2.28 10.10
C THR A 200 7.57 2.70 11.50
N SER A 201 8.55 3.59 11.63
CA SER A 201 8.93 4.18 12.91
C SER A 201 9.60 5.52 12.69
N GLY A 202 9.46 6.43 13.63
CA GLY A 202 10.10 7.75 13.63
C GLY A 202 10.13 8.36 15.02
N TYR A 203 11.02 9.33 15.19
CA TYR A 203 11.21 10.08 16.43
C TYR A 203 11.49 11.53 16.03
N LYS A 204 10.82 12.49 16.66
CA LYS A 204 11.02 13.92 16.47
C LYS A 204 12.01 14.43 17.51
N PHE A 205 13.12 14.97 17.04
CA PHE A 205 14.12 15.59 17.90
C PHE A 205 13.80 17.07 18.06
N HIS A 206 13.50 17.48 19.29
CA HIS A 206 13.26 18.88 19.62
C HIS A 206 14.63 19.51 19.91
N LEU A 207 15.15 20.32 18.97
CA LEU A 207 16.46 20.95 19.08
C LEU A 207 16.40 22.28 19.84
N ASP A 208 15.26 22.98 19.75
CA ASP A 208 14.90 24.20 20.50
C ASP A 208 13.36 24.37 20.49
N GLU A 209 12.78 25.29 21.28
CA GLU A 209 11.30 25.47 21.39
C GLU A 209 10.60 25.81 20.05
N GLU A 210 11.34 26.23 19.02
CA GLU A 210 10.83 26.59 17.69
C GLU A 210 11.23 25.61 16.56
N PHE A 211 12.08 24.60 16.82
CA PHE A 211 12.65 23.76 15.76
C PHE A 211 12.65 22.26 16.09
N ASP A 212 11.82 21.52 15.35
CA ASP A 212 11.72 20.06 15.39
C ASP A 212 12.36 19.43 14.14
N LEU A 213 13.05 18.29 14.30
CA LEU A 213 13.73 17.54 13.23
C LEU A 213 13.36 16.05 13.20
#